data_AF-A0A1J5KAD7-F1
#
_entry.id   AF-A0A1J5KAD7-F1
#
_cell.length_a   1.000
_cell.length_b   1.000
_cell.length_c   1.000
_cell.angle_alpha   90.00
_cell.angle_beta   90.00
_cell.angle_gamma   90.00
#
_symmetry.space_group_name_H-M   'P 1'
#
loop_
_entity.id
_entity.type
_entity.pdbx_description
1 polymer ?
#
loop_
_entity_poly.entity_id
_entity_poly.type
_entity_poly.pdbx_seq_one_letter_code
_entity_poly.pdbx_strand_id
1 'polypeptide(L)'
;MNNIDATRSNFFPGTKAKANTTGRTDQVSLKRNSYDKKSYIDSYTKRDAKVDIPEAVKDFSKIKKVADAAEIDNTQKIEALKKQIAAGTYKVDYDAVADKILGEEFGV
;
A
#
# COMPACT_ATOMS: atom_id res chain seq x y z
N MET A 1 30.06 23.37 -10.21
CA MET A 1 29.72 21.98 -10.60
C MET A 1 30.46 21.05 -9.64
N ASN A 2 29.78 20.17 -8.90
CA ASN A 2 30.43 19.16 -8.05
C ASN A 2 29.71 17.82 -8.22
N ASN A 3 30.48 16.75 -8.36
CA ASN A 3 29.99 15.39 -8.60
C ASN A 3 29.44 14.79 -7.30
N ILE A 4 28.25 14.16 -7.36
CA ILE A 4 27.70 13.36 -6.27
C ILE A 4 28.07 11.89 -6.48
N ASP A 5 28.37 11.23 -5.36
CA ASP A 5 28.99 9.91 -5.24
C ASP A 5 28.01 9.04 -4.38
N ALA A 6 27.49 7.90 -4.89
CA ALA A 6 26.32 7.15 -4.31
C ALA A 6 26.31 5.55 -4.13
N THR A 7 27.43 4.79 -4.16
CA THR A 7 27.61 3.27 -4.16
C THR A 7 27.66 2.56 -2.80
N ARG A 8 27.38 3.18 -1.66
CA ARG A 8 27.40 2.42 -0.41
C ARG A 8 26.15 2.71 0.40
N SER A 9 25.47 1.61 0.73
CA SER A 9 24.33 1.54 1.63
C SER A 9 24.55 2.36 2.90
N ASN A 10 23.68 3.32 3.25
CA ASN A 10 23.63 3.88 4.61
C ASN A 10 23.28 2.83 5.69
N PHE A 11 22.98 1.58 5.30
CA PHE A 11 22.64 0.46 6.18
C PHE A 11 23.83 -0.21 6.88
N PHE A 12 25.09 0.15 6.56
CA PHE A 12 26.26 -0.45 7.20
C PHE A 12 27.22 0.63 7.76
N PRO A 13 27.59 0.56 9.06
CA PRO A 13 28.62 1.43 9.62
C PRO A 13 29.99 1.10 9.04
N GLY A 14 30.72 2.13 8.57
CA GLY A 14 32.07 2.02 7.99
C GLY A 14 32.17 2.23 6.47
N THR A 15 31.07 2.51 5.77
CA THR A 15 31.06 2.55 4.29
C THR A 15 30.39 3.80 3.68
N LYS A 16 31.12 4.57 2.83
CA LYS A 16 30.62 5.76 2.08
C LYS A 16 30.61 5.57 0.54
N ALA A 17 29.79 6.35 -0.15
CA ALA A 17 29.13 5.99 -1.41
C ALA A 17 29.74 6.64 -2.70
N LYS A 18 29.89 5.91 -3.84
CA LYS A 18 30.30 6.31 -5.23
C LYS A 18 29.52 5.87 -6.55
N ALA A 19 28.17 5.81 -6.64
CA ALA A 19 27.33 5.15 -7.69
C ALA A 19 26.64 6.07 -8.70
N ASN A 20 26.00 5.42 -9.67
CA ASN A 20 25.28 5.96 -10.80
C ASN A 20 24.10 5.08 -11.24
N THR A 21 23.18 5.70 -11.97
CA THR A 21 22.28 5.11 -12.98
C THR A 21 21.02 4.35 -12.49
N THR A 22 20.00 5.17 -12.24
CA THR A 22 18.59 4.95 -12.61
C THR A 22 18.34 3.97 -13.76
N GLY A 23 17.28 3.16 -13.63
CA GLY A 23 16.67 2.45 -14.76
C GLY A 23 16.98 0.96 -14.87
N ARG A 24 16.52 0.16 -13.89
CA ARG A 24 16.24 -1.27 -14.09
C ARG A 24 15.35 -1.85 -12.98
N THR A 25 14.04 -1.73 -13.16
CA THR A 25 13.04 -2.61 -12.51
C THR A 25 12.86 -3.92 -13.30
N ASP A 26 13.93 -4.39 -13.96
CA ASP A 26 13.96 -5.71 -14.59
C ASP A 26 13.93 -6.77 -13.49
N GLN A 27 12.72 -7.29 -13.26
CA GLN A 27 12.46 -8.63 -12.74
C GLN A 27 13.45 -9.09 -11.66
N VAL A 28 13.32 -8.57 -10.44
CA VAL A 28 13.79 -9.30 -9.27
C VAL A 28 12.97 -10.58 -9.19
N SER A 29 13.48 -11.63 -9.84
CA SER A 29 12.90 -12.96 -9.83
C SER A 29 12.95 -13.46 -8.40
N LEU A 30 11.83 -13.28 -7.69
CA LEU A 30 11.68 -13.57 -6.27
C LEU A 30 11.95 -15.05 -6.06
N LYS A 31 13.20 -15.38 -5.69
CA LYS A 31 13.63 -16.75 -5.41
C LYS A 31 12.74 -17.31 -4.30
N ARG A 32 11.77 -18.13 -4.69
CA ARG A 32 10.89 -18.83 -3.75
C ARG A 32 11.78 -19.66 -2.81
N ASN A 33 11.55 -19.54 -1.51
CA ASN A 33 12.28 -20.35 -0.53
C ASN A 33 12.02 -21.84 -0.82
N SER A 34 13.03 -22.69 -0.59
CA SER A 34 12.84 -24.14 -0.57
C SER A 34 11.84 -24.53 0.52
N TYR A 35 11.25 -25.71 0.39
CA TYR A 35 10.26 -26.23 1.33
C TYR A 35 10.78 -26.21 2.78
N ASP A 36 12.00 -26.68 3.00
CA ASP A 36 12.63 -26.76 4.33
C ASP A 36 12.92 -25.38 4.92
N LYS A 37 13.28 -24.41 4.07
CA LYS A 37 13.48 -23.02 4.50
C LYS A 37 12.15 -22.33 4.82
N LYS A 38 11.07 -22.69 4.12
CA LYS A 38 9.72 -22.21 4.45
C LYS A 38 9.25 -22.78 5.79
N SER A 39 9.37 -24.08 6.02
CA SER A 39 8.95 -24.70 7.29
C SER A 39 9.77 -24.21 8.48
N TYR A 40 11.07 -23.94 8.28
CA TYR A 40 11.91 -23.28 9.29
C TYR A 40 11.40 -21.86 9.61
N ILE A 41 11.08 -21.03 8.61
CA ILE A 41 10.55 -19.68 8.84
C ILE A 41 9.17 -19.73 9.50
N ASP A 42 8.26 -20.58 9.03
CA ASP A 42 6.92 -20.73 9.59
C ASP A 42 6.94 -21.22 11.04
N SER A 43 7.88 -22.11 11.41
CA SER A 43 8.05 -22.55 12.81
C SER A 43 8.79 -21.53 13.69
N TYR A 44 9.75 -20.80 13.14
CA TYR A 44 10.46 -19.73 13.87
C TYR A 44 9.51 -18.59 14.20
N THR A 45 8.80 -18.06 13.20
CA THR A 45 7.87 -16.91 13.34
C THR A 45 6.69 -17.22 14.26
N LYS A 46 6.17 -18.46 14.27
CA LYS A 46 5.15 -18.91 15.22
C LYS A 46 5.59 -18.90 16.69
N ARG A 47 6.89 -18.97 16.99
CA ARG A 47 7.39 -18.89 18.38
C ARG A 47 7.47 -17.45 18.89
N ASP A 48 7.78 -16.51 18.00
CA ASP A 48 7.83 -15.07 18.34
C ASP A 48 6.41 -14.48 18.43
N ALA A 49 5.48 -14.96 17.61
CA ALA A 49 4.07 -14.60 17.64
C ALA A 49 3.33 -15.27 18.82
N LYS A 50 3.39 -14.66 20.01
CA LYS A 50 2.71 -15.13 21.25
C LYS A 50 1.18 -15.19 21.20
N VAL A 51 0.55 -14.90 20.07
CA VAL A 51 -0.91 -14.82 19.90
C VAL A 51 -1.32 -15.68 18.72
N ASP A 52 -1.98 -16.81 19.00
CA ASP A 52 -2.66 -17.56 17.96
C ASP A 52 -3.90 -16.78 17.53
N ILE A 53 -4.03 -16.52 16.24
CA ILE A 53 -5.17 -15.81 15.68
C ILE A 53 -6.24 -16.87 15.38
N PRO A 54 -7.44 -16.81 15.99
CA PRO A 54 -8.49 -17.79 15.70
C PRO A 54 -8.87 -17.79 14.21
N GLU A 55 -9.17 -18.95 13.63
CA GLU A 55 -9.49 -19.07 12.21
C GLU A 55 -10.65 -18.15 11.78
N ALA A 56 -11.69 -17.99 12.62
CA ALA A 56 -12.78 -17.05 12.37
C ALA A 56 -12.31 -15.59 12.16
N VAL A 57 -11.25 -15.16 12.85
CA VAL A 57 -10.66 -13.82 12.70
C VAL A 57 -9.80 -13.74 11.43
N LYS A 58 -9.10 -14.82 11.06
CA LYS A 58 -8.39 -14.92 9.78
C LYS A 58 -9.38 -14.86 8.60
N ASP A 59 -10.51 -15.53 8.71
CA ASP A 59 -11.54 -15.56 7.66
C ASP A 59 -12.28 -14.24 7.54
N PHE A 60 -12.65 -13.60 8.65
CA PHE A 60 -13.18 -12.23 8.64
C PHE A 60 -12.19 -11.25 7.98
N SER A 61 -10.90 -11.36 8.26
CA SER A 61 -9.84 -10.57 7.62
C SER A 61 -9.75 -10.78 6.10
N LYS A 62 -9.86 -12.05 5.63
CA LYS A 62 -9.90 -12.37 4.19
C LYS A 62 -11.17 -11.80 3.53
N ILE A 63 -12.34 -12.04 4.12
CA ILE A 63 -13.64 -11.59 3.61
C ILE A 63 -13.69 -10.07 3.54
N LYS A 64 -13.26 -9.37 4.60
CA LYS A 64 -13.19 -7.91 4.61
C LYS A 64 -12.28 -7.39 3.49
N LYS A 65 -11.08 -7.95 3.31
CA LYS A 65 -10.19 -7.55 2.21
C LYS A 65 -10.79 -7.76 0.83
N VAL A 66 -11.59 -8.81 0.64
CA VAL A 66 -12.29 -9.08 -0.63
C VAL A 66 -13.48 -8.13 -0.82
N ALA A 67 -14.21 -7.80 0.24
CA ALA A 67 -15.32 -6.84 0.21
C ALA A 67 -14.84 -5.39 0.00
N ASP A 68 -13.78 -4.97 0.70
CA ASP A 68 -13.14 -3.65 0.55
C ASP A 68 -12.46 -3.51 -0.84
N ALA A 69 -12.07 -4.61 -1.48
CA ALA A 69 -11.53 -4.65 -2.83
C ALA A 69 -12.60 -4.91 -3.93
N ALA A 70 -13.87 -5.10 -3.55
CA ALA A 70 -14.95 -5.21 -4.51
C ALA A 70 -15.29 -3.81 -5.03
N GLU A 71 -15.34 -3.65 -6.35
CA GLU A 71 -15.68 -2.38 -6.98
C GLU A 71 -17.13 -2.00 -6.63
N ILE A 72 -17.28 -1.02 -5.74
CA ILE A 72 -18.60 -0.52 -5.32
C ILE A 72 -19.27 0.10 -6.54
N ASP A 73 -20.40 -0.45 -6.97
CA ASP A 73 -21.18 0.11 -8.07
C ASP A 73 -21.69 1.51 -7.67
N ASN A 74 -21.01 2.53 -8.19
CA ASN A 74 -21.34 3.94 -7.98
C ASN A 74 -22.16 4.52 -9.14
N THR A 75 -22.59 3.71 -10.12
CA THR A 75 -23.25 4.17 -11.35
C THR A 75 -24.50 5.01 -11.05
N GLN A 76 -25.35 4.53 -10.14
CA GLN A 76 -26.55 5.26 -9.71
C GLN A 76 -26.24 6.62 -9.04
N LYS A 77 -25.17 6.69 -8.22
CA LYS A 77 -24.74 7.94 -7.57
C LYS A 77 -24.22 8.93 -8.60
N ILE A 78 -23.43 8.45 -9.57
CA ILE A 78 -22.87 9.26 -10.66
C ILE A 78 -24.00 9.84 -11.53
N GLU A 79 -25.04 9.06 -11.84
CA GLU A 79 -26.21 9.55 -12.58
C GLU A 79 -27.03 10.58 -11.79
N ALA A 80 -27.22 10.39 -10.49
CA ALA A 80 -27.90 11.36 -9.63
C ALA A 80 -27.13 12.70 -9.58
N LEU A 81 -25.81 12.65 -9.39
CA LEU A 81 -24.94 13.83 -9.41
C LEU A 81 -24.97 14.53 -10.78
N LYS A 82 -24.86 13.79 -11.89
CA LYS A 82 -24.98 14.35 -13.25
C LYS A 82 -26.30 15.12 -13.45
N LYS A 83 -27.42 14.57 -12.96
CA LYS A 83 -28.74 15.24 -13.01
C LYS A 83 -28.78 16.52 -12.17
N GLN A 84 -28.21 16.52 -10.96
CA GLN A 84 -28.15 17.70 -10.09
C GLN A 84 -27.25 18.81 -10.67
N ILE A 85 -26.11 18.44 -11.27
CA ILE A 85 -25.21 19.38 -11.95
C ILE A 85 -25.90 19.98 -13.18
N ALA A 86 -26.54 19.16 -14.01
CA ALA A 86 -27.28 19.62 -15.20
C ALA A 86 -28.48 20.52 -14.84
N ALA A 87 -29.11 20.30 -13.69
CA ALA A 87 -30.17 21.14 -13.17
C ALA A 87 -29.67 22.43 -12.47
N GLY A 88 -28.36 22.63 -12.33
CA GLY A 88 -27.78 23.77 -11.63
C GLY A 88 -28.01 23.78 -10.11
N THR A 89 -28.49 22.67 -9.53
CA THR A 89 -28.81 22.57 -8.09
C THR A 89 -27.68 21.98 -7.26
N TYR A 90 -26.65 21.43 -7.90
CA TYR A 90 -25.45 20.95 -7.22
C TYR A 90 -24.65 22.10 -6.60
N LYS A 91 -24.50 22.06 -5.26
CA LYS A 91 -23.65 22.99 -4.51
C LYS A 91 -22.35 22.28 -4.15
N VAL A 92 -21.22 22.94 -4.40
CA VAL A 92 -19.91 22.48 -3.94
C VAL A 92 -19.82 22.74 -2.44
N ASP A 93 -19.55 21.69 -1.68
CA ASP A 93 -19.17 21.79 -0.27
C ASP A 93 -17.66 22.02 -0.20
N TYR A 94 -17.27 23.24 0.20
CA TYR A 94 -15.85 23.63 0.24
C TYR A 94 -15.10 23.03 1.43
N ASP A 95 -15.80 22.78 2.54
CA ASP A 95 -15.20 22.19 3.75
C ASP A 95 -14.90 20.71 3.50
N ALA A 96 -15.86 19.97 2.92
CA ALA A 96 -15.65 18.58 2.51
C ALA A 96 -14.56 18.42 1.42
N VAL A 97 -14.37 19.43 0.56
CA VAL A 97 -13.25 19.46 -0.40
C VAL A 97 -11.92 19.70 0.31
N ALA A 98 -11.87 20.64 1.27
CA ALA A 98 -10.66 20.91 2.04
C ALA A 98 -10.23 19.71 2.89
N ASP A 99 -11.17 19.07 3.60
CA ASP A 99 -10.93 17.86 4.40
C ASP A 99 -10.42 16.71 3.52
N LYS A 100 -10.99 16.55 2.31
CA LYS A 100 -10.54 15.52 1.37
C LYS A 100 -9.11 15.78 0.87
N ILE A 101 -8.79 17.01 0.50
CA ILE A 101 -7.41 17.40 0.10
C ILE A 101 -6.44 17.15 1.26
N LEU A 102 -6.83 17.50 2.49
CA LEU A 102 -6.01 17.27 3.68
C LEU A 102 -5.79 15.77 3.95
N GLY A 103 -6.83 14.95 3.82
CA GLY A 103 -6.75 13.50 3.99
C GLY A 103 -5.92 12.80 2.91
N GLU A 104 -6.02 13.22 1.64
CA GLU A 104 -5.24 12.66 0.53
C GLU A 104 -3.75 13.05 0.60
N GLU A 105 -3.42 14.29 1.00
CA GLU A 105 -2.02 14.77 1.08
C GLU A 105 -1.31 14.40 2.39
N PHE A 106 -2.03 14.35 3.53
CA PHE A 106 -1.42 14.19 4.86
C PHE A 106 -1.81 12.89 5.60
N GLY A 107 -2.76 12.10 5.08
CA GLY A 107 -3.03 10.74 5.56
C GLY A 107 -3.46 10.62 7.02
N VAL A 108 -4.23 11.61 7.50
CA VAL A 108 -4.83 11.65 8.86
C VAL A 108 -6.17 10.90 8.87
#